data_AF-A0A7K2FU00-F1
#
_entry.id   AF-A0A7K2FU00-F1
#
_cell.length_a   1.000
_cell.length_b   1.000
_cell.length_c   1.000
_cell.angle_alpha   90.00
_cell.angle_beta   90.00
_cell.angle_gamma   90.00
#
_symmetry.space_group_name_H-M   'P 1'
#
loop_
_entity.id
_entity.type
_entity.pdbx_description
1 polymer ?
#
loop_
_entity_poly.entity_id
_entity_poly.type
_entity_poly.pdbx_seq_one_letter_code
_entity_poly.pdbx_strand_id
1 'polypeptide(L)'
;MNVRRSAAALAAIGVLATAAPAMAADATPSPSPVPVPAGLFGKADPTYDGVWRQSLALLAQHTVGERPAASAVRWLTGQQCADGGFAAFRADNAKPCGGKGPLADTNSTAAAVQALAALGGHDDAVGKATKWLTGQQNKDGGWGYSPGSPSDANSTSVVVGALTAAGLDPAKQHAKGKAPAEALAALAIPCGKDGGGAFAYQPDKKGKLAANADATAAAVLGALGKGFVVEPAKARDKAPACTDSGKATPGRLADNAAAHLAGAVAKSGHLMSAMPGAEDQPDFGNTADTVVALAADGWSAQAKAPYAWLAKNAGPWAQQSGPAAYAQLILAAHALGENPKEFGGTNLVQALDKQGPAPEQAKKAAAAHKAEEKKSNHQVWWFVGSCLFAGIGAGFLASGRKKNRT
;
A
#
# COMPACT_ATOMS: atom_id res chain seq x y z
N MET A 1 40.83 -23.03 13.68
CA MET A 1 39.63 -22.74 14.49
C MET A 1 38.59 -22.07 13.60
N ASN A 2 37.62 -22.84 13.14
CA ASN A 2 36.55 -22.39 12.25
C ASN A 2 35.38 -21.87 13.08
N VAL A 3 35.13 -20.57 13.08
CA VAL A 3 33.92 -20.00 13.70
C VAL A 3 32.86 -19.83 12.63
N ARG A 4 31.90 -20.75 12.65
CA ARG A 4 30.66 -20.72 11.86
C ARG A 4 29.86 -19.46 12.22
N ARG A 5 29.61 -18.60 11.25
CA ARG A 5 28.62 -17.51 11.37
C ARG A 5 27.25 -18.05 11.01
N SER A 6 26.44 -18.32 12.02
CA SER A 6 25.01 -18.58 11.87
C SER A 6 24.31 -17.25 11.57
N ALA A 7 23.88 -17.05 10.32
CA ALA A 7 22.98 -15.97 9.96
C ALA A 7 21.54 -16.43 10.22
N ALA A 8 20.91 -15.89 11.25
CA ALA A 8 19.46 -15.99 11.42
C ALA A 8 18.82 -15.00 10.44
N ALA A 9 18.11 -15.53 9.45
CA ALA A 9 17.27 -14.73 8.56
C ALA A 9 16.02 -14.31 9.35
N LEU A 10 15.95 -13.03 9.73
CA LEU A 10 14.70 -12.38 10.10
C LEU A 10 13.92 -12.19 8.79
N ALA A 11 12.93 -13.04 8.56
CA ALA A 11 11.88 -12.77 7.60
C ALA A 11 11.15 -11.51 8.07
N ALA A 12 11.17 -10.46 7.27
CA ALA A 12 10.40 -9.25 7.52
C ALA A 12 8.91 -9.62 7.40
N ILE A 13 8.30 -9.92 8.54
CA ILE A 13 6.85 -9.96 8.70
C ILE A 13 6.37 -8.53 8.51
N GLY A 14 5.63 -8.27 7.44
CA GLY A 14 4.95 -7.02 7.19
C GLY A 14 3.79 -6.78 8.14
N VAL A 15 4.05 -6.75 9.46
CA VAL A 15 3.26 -6.08 10.50
C VAL A 15 4.25 -5.74 11.62
N LEU A 16 4.71 -4.49 11.70
CA LEU A 16 5.37 -3.98 12.91
C LEU A 16 4.64 -2.74 13.40
N ALA A 17 3.56 -3.01 14.12
CA ALA A 17 3.18 -2.21 15.28
C ALA A 17 2.82 -3.19 16.41
N THR A 18 3.83 -3.69 17.12
CA THR A 18 3.62 -4.35 18.41
C THR A 18 4.47 -3.67 19.48
N ALA A 19 3.79 -3.21 20.53
CA ALA A 19 4.43 -2.97 21.82
C ALA A 19 4.87 -4.34 22.37
N ALA A 20 6.16 -4.52 22.61
CA ALA A 20 6.68 -5.74 23.22
C ALA A 20 6.35 -5.78 24.73
N PRO A 21 6.01 -6.95 25.30
CA PRO A 21 6.00 -7.12 26.75
C PRO A 21 7.44 -7.03 27.28
N ALA A 22 7.63 -6.26 28.36
CA ALA A 22 8.93 -5.98 28.94
C ALA A 22 9.55 -7.26 29.55
N MET A 23 10.43 -7.90 28.79
CA MET A 23 11.42 -8.83 29.34
C MET A 23 12.70 -8.03 29.60
N ALA A 24 13.19 -8.06 30.83
CA ALA A 24 14.44 -7.42 31.22
C ALA A 24 15.61 -8.05 30.45
N ALA A 25 16.03 -7.38 29.38
CA ALA A 25 17.26 -7.66 28.66
C ALA A 25 18.14 -6.41 28.79
N ASP A 26 19.42 -6.63 29.10
CA ASP A 26 20.43 -5.59 29.24
C ASP A 26 20.33 -4.57 28.09
N ALA A 27 20.32 -3.29 28.46
CA ALA A 27 20.05 -2.17 27.56
C ALA A 27 21.08 -2.12 26.41
N THR A 28 20.71 -2.73 25.29
CA THR A 28 21.31 -2.40 23.98
C THR A 28 20.92 -0.95 23.66
N PRO A 29 21.86 -0.10 23.20
CA PRO A 29 21.53 1.29 22.88
C PRO A 29 20.42 1.29 21.83
N SER A 30 19.30 1.93 22.16
CA SER A 30 18.21 2.14 21.22
C SER A 30 18.75 2.86 19.99
N PRO A 31 18.47 2.38 18.76
CA PRO A 31 18.91 3.08 17.56
C PRO A 31 18.36 4.51 17.59
N SER A 32 19.19 5.49 17.23
CA SER A 32 18.75 6.88 17.14
C SER A 32 17.61 7.00 16.12
N PRO A 33 16.57 7.81 16.39
CA PRO A 33 15.45 7.97 15.46
C PRO A 33 15.95 8.45 14.09
N VAL A 34 15.58 7.74 13.02
CA VAL A 34 15.81 8.20 11.65
C VAL A 34 14.82 9.31 11.33
N PRO A 35 15.26 10.54 11.00
CA PRO A 35 14.34 11.61 10.64
C PRO A 35 13.50 11.23 9.42
N VAL A 36 12.19 11.41 9.51
CA VAL A 36 11.28 11.18 8.39
C VAL A 36 11.53 12.25 7.32
N PRO A 37 11.94 11.87 6.10
CA PRO A 37 12.25 12.84 5.06
C PRO A 37 11.01 13.61 4.59
N ALA A 38 11.21 14.88 4.22
CA ALA A 38 10.17 15.66 3.55
C ALA A 38 9.72 14.94 2.27
N GLY A 39 8.41 14.71 2.11
CA GLY A 39 7.83 14.04 0.95
C GLY A 39 7.29 12.64 1.22
N LEU A 40 7.78 11.96 2.26
CA LEU A 40 7.34 10.63 2.64
C LEU A 40 6.02 10.68 3.45
N PHE A 41 5.09 9.79 3.16
CA PHE A 41 3.90 9.59 3.98
C PHE A 41 4.25 8.86 5.29
N GLY A 42 3.63 9.30 6.39
CA GLY A 42 3.74 8.70 7.72
C GLY A 42 4.91 9.24 8.54
N LYS A 43 4.83 9.05 9.87
CA LYS A 43 5.82 9.56 10.83
C LYS A 43 6.71 8.47 11.45
N ALA A 44 6.40 7.21 11.22
CA ALA A 44 7.18 6.08 11.72
C ALA A 44 8.49 5.92 10.95
N ASP A 45 9.47 5.26 11.59
CA ASP A 45 10.76 4.90 11.00
C ASP A 45 10.55 4.16 9.67
N PRO A 46 11.07 4.69 8.55
CA PRO A 46 10.84 4.11 7.23
C PRO A 46 11.79 2.98 6.86
N THR A 47 12.72 2.59 7.74
CA THR A 47 13.83 1.66 7.44
C THR A 47 13.38 0.39 6.72
N TYR A 48 12.20 -0.13 7.04
CA TYR A 48 11.71 -1.39 6.50
C TYR A 48 10.52 -1.26 5.52
N ASP A 49 9.91 -0.08 5.40
CA ASP A 49 8.65 0.06 4.67
C ASP A 49 8.54 1.35 3.81
N GLY A 50 9.57 2.20 3.80
CA GLY A 50 9.48 3.54 3.21
C GLY A 50 8.98 3.56 1.76
N VAL A 51 9.59 2.78 0.87
CA VAL A 51 9.16 2.66 -0.53
C VAL A 51 7.80 1.99 -0.66
N TRP A 52 7.54 0.94 0.12
CA TRP A 52 6.27 0.21 0.10
C TRP A 52 5.09 1.11 0.49
N ARG A 53 5.15 1.74 1.67
CA ARG A 53 4.08 2.61 2.19
C ARG A 53 3.87 3.84 1.31
N GLN A 54 4.95 4.39 0.76
CA GLN A 54 4.85 5.51 -0.16
C GLN A 54 4.12 5.10 -1.44
N SER A 55 4.51 3.97 -2.02
CA SER A 55 3.91 3.47 -3.26
C SER A 55 2.42 3.22 -3.09
N LEU A 56 2.01 2.55 -2.01
CA LEU A 56 0.60 2.34 -1.71
C LEU A 56 -0.17 3.63 -1.45
N ALA A 57 0.42 4.59 -0.73
CA ALA A 57 -0.23 5.89 -0.47
C ALA A 57 -0.48 6.67 -1.78
N LEU A 58 0.53 6.77 -2.65
CA LEU A 58 0.42 7.45 -3.94
C LEU A 58 -0.60 6.75 -4.85
N LEU A 59 -0.58 5.41 -4.87
CA LEU A 59 -1.49 4.59 -5.66
C LEU A 59 -2.94 4.73 -5.17
N ALA A 60 -3.17 4.74 -3.86
CA ALA A 60 -4.49 4.96 -3.27
C ALA A 60 -5.04 6.35 -3.59
N GLN A 61 -4.23 7.41 -3.46
CA GLN A 61 -4.62 8.76 -3.88
C GLN A 61 -5.00 8.81 -5.37
N HIS A 62 -4.17 8.25 -6.23
CA HIS A 62 -4.45 8.18 -7.68
C HIS A 62 -5.76 7.44 -7.98
N THR A 63 -5.98 6.31 -7.33
CA THR A 63 -7.16 5.46 -7.51
C THR A 63 -8.46 6.21 -7.20
N VAL A 64 -8.45 7.12 -6.22
CA VAL A 64 -9.62 7.95 -5.87
C VAL A 64 -9.69 9.29 -6.63
N GLY A 65 -8.88 9.44 -7.69
CA GLY A 65 -8.87 10.61 -8.57
C GLY A 65 -8.07 11.81 -8.05
N GLU A 66 -7.30 11.66 -6.98
CA GLU A 66 -6.39 12.70 -6.52
C GLU A 66 -5.09 12.70 -7.31
N ARG A 67 -4.46 13.87 -7.41
CA ARG A 67 -3.11 14.00 -7.96
C ARG A 67 -2.13 14.11 -6.80
N PRO A 68 -1.31 13.07 -6.55
CA PRO A 68 -0.36 13.11 -5.45
C PRO A 68 0.59 14.30 -5.57
N ALA A 69 1.07 14.78 -4.43
CA ALA A 69 1.99 15.90 -4.41
C ALA A 69 3.28 15.57 -5.17
N ALA A 70 3.72 16.47 -6.05
CA ALA A 70 4.97 16.27 -6.81
C ALA A 70 6.20 16.01 -5.91
N SER A 71 6.23 16.55 -4.68
CA SER A 71 7.29 16.24 -3.71
C SER A 71 7.27 14.79 -3.22
N ALA A 72 6.09 14.20 -3.08
CA ALA A 72 5.91 12.82 -2.66
C ALA A 72 6.31 11.85 -3.78
N VAL A 73 5.93 12.17 -5.02
CA VAL A 73 6.36 11.43 -6.21
C VAL A 73 7.88 11.52 -6.40
N ARG A 74 8.46 12.72 -6.29
CA ARG A 74 9.92 12.92 -6.36
C ARG A 74 10.68 12.14 -5.29
N TRP A 75 10.13 12.07 -4.08
CA TRP A 75 10.72 11.26 -3.02
C TRP A 75 10.81 9.79 -3.45
N LEU A 76 9.71 9.22 -3.97
CA LEU A 76 9.67 7.83 -4.44
C LEU A 76 10.68 7.62 -5.57
N THR A 77 10.63 8.42 -6.65
CA THR A 77 11.55 8.26 -7.78
C THR A 77 13.02 8.42 -7.37
N GLY A 78 13.31 9.25 -6.36
CA GLY A 78 14.67 9.45 -5.85
C GLY A 78 15.22 8.24 -5.09
N GLN A 79 14.37 7.32 -4.62
CA GLN A 79 14.81 6.09 -3.97
C GLN A 79 15.43 5.09 -4.95
N GLN A 80 15.18 5.21 -6.25
CA GLN A 80 15.66 4.25 -7.24
C GLN A 80 17.20 4.14 -7.23
N CYS A 81 17.69 2.91 -7.20
CA CYS A 81 19.09 2.56 -7.34
C CYS A 81 19.57 2.73 -8.79
N ALA A 82 20.87 2.87 -9.00
CA ALA A 82 21.46 3.05 -10.34
C ALA A 82 21.19 1.87 -11.29
N ASP A 83 21.02 0.66 -10.76
CA ASP A 83 20.69 -0.56 -11.49
C ASP A 83 19.18 -0.71 -11.79
N GLY A 84 18.35 0.20 -11.28
CA GLY A 84 16.90 0.24 -11.50
C GLY A 84 16.06 -0.30 -10.35
N GLY A 85 16.64 -1.06 -9.43
CA GLY A 85 15.94 -1.58 -8.25
C GLY A 85 15.60 -0.49 -7.23
N PHE A 86 14.78 -0.83 -6.24
CA PHE A 86 14.49 0.00 -5.08
C PHE A 86 14.78 -0.81 -3.82
N ALA A 87 15.51 -0.20 -2.88
CA ALA A 87 15.57 -0.70 -1.51
C ALA A 87 14.33 -0.26 -0.73
N ALA A 88 14.00 -0.95 0.36
CA ALA A 88 12.94 -0.53 1.28
C ALA A 88 13.05 0.94 1.70
N PHE A 89 14.27 1.42 1.96
CA PHE A 89 14.54 2.83 2.22
C PHE A 89 16.02 3.18 2.07
N ARG A 90 16.29 4.37 1.52
CA ARG A 90 17.60 5.01 1.46
C ARG A 90 17.53 6.36 2.16
N ALA A 91 18.26 6.45 3.28
CA ALA A 91 18.39 7.70 4.04
C ALA A 91 19.15 8.80 3.29
N ASP A 92 20.07 8.39 2.39
CA ASP A 92 20.88 9.29 1.58
C ASP A 92 20.97 8.74 0.16
N ASN A 93 20.27 9.41 -0.76
CA ASN A 93 20.17 8.97 -2.15
C ASN A 93 21.43 9.30 -2.98
N ALA A 94 22.38 10.06 -2.43
CA ALA A 94 23.68 10.26 -3.05
C ALA A 94 24.60 9.05 -2.87
N LYS A 95 24.33 8.20 -1.85
CA LYS A 95 25.07 6.95 -1.64
C LYS A 95 24.54 5.86 -2.55
N PRO A 96 25.41 5.07 -3.20
CA PRO A 96 25.00 3.96 -4.04
C PRO A 96 24.29 2.88 -3.22
N CYS A 97 23.41 2.12 -3.87
CA CYS A 97 22.87 0.89 -3.30
C CYS A 97 23.94 -0.20 -3.26
N GLY A 98 23.77 -1.17 -2.36
CA GLY A 98 24.68 -2.31 -2.22
C GLY A 98 25.93 -2.05 -1.37
N GLY A 99 26.79 -3.07 -1.30
CA GLY A 99 27.93 -3.08 -0.38
C GLY A 99 27.48 -3.07 1.08
N LYS A 100 27.82 -2.01 1.83
CA LYS A 100 27.34 -1.78 3.20
C LYS A 100 26.07 -0.92 3.26
N GLY A 101 25.55 -0.49 2.11
CA GLY A 101 24.34 0.33 2.01
C GLY A 101 23.08 -0.52 1.83
N PRO A 102 21.90 0.14 1.74
CA PRO A 102 20.64 -0.53 1.46
C PRO A 102 20.70 -1.35 0.17
N LEU A 103 20.14 -2.56 0.22
CA LEU A 103 20.04 -3.46 -0.92
C LEU A 103 18.65 -3.31 -1.56
N ALA A 104 18.60 -3.28 -2.88
CA ALA A 104 17.33 -3.35 -3.60
C ALA A 104 16.66 -4.72 -3.37
N ASP A 105 15.34 -4.69 -3.21
CA ASP A 105 14.50 -5.86 -2.98
C ASP A 105 13.36 -5.91 -4.01
N THR A 106 12.78 -7.09 -4.23
CA THR A 106 11.77 -7.28 -5.28
C THR A 106 10.47 -6.57 -4.95
N ASN A 107 10.11 -6.47 -3.67
CA ASN A 107 8.77 -6.03 -3.26
C ASN A 107 8.66 -4.51 -3.27
N SER A 108 9.67 -3.80 -2.75
CA SER A 108 9.82 -2.36 -2.86
C SER A 108 9.90 -1.92 -4.32
N THR A 109 10.69 -2.64 -5.14
CA THR A 109 10.82 -2.36 -6.58
C THR A 109 9.47 -2.52 -7.29
N ALA A 110 8.78 -3.63 -7.04
CA ALA A 110 7.51 -3.92 -7.67
C ALA A 110 6.39 -2.96 -7.23
N ALA A 111 6.34 -2.59 -5.94
CA ALA A 111 5.40 -1.58 -5.46
C ALA A 111 5.64 -0.21 -6.11
N ALA A 112 6.91 0.21 -6.21
CA ALA A 112 7.28 1.45 -6.89
C ALA A 112 6.88 1.44 -8.37
N VAL A 113 7.07 0.32 -9.08
CA VAL A 113 6.63 0.15 -10.47
C VAL A 113 5.12 0.36 -10.59
N GLN A 114 4.31 -0.32 -9.76
CA GLN A 114 2.86 -0.20 -9.83
C GLN A 114 2.38 1.24 -9.59
N ALA A 115 2.95 1.92 -8.60
CA ALA A 115 2.61 3.32 -8.32
C ALA A 115 3.04 4.26 -9.46
N LEU A 116 4.30 4.18 -9.91
CA LEU A 116 4.82 5.07 -10.94
C LEU A 116 4.20 4.84 -12.32
N ALA A 117 3.85 3.60 -12.65
CA ALA A 117 3.14 3.27 -13.88
C ALA A 117 1.72 3.87 -13.87
N ALA A 118 0.99 3.76 -12.75
CA ALA A 118 -0.34 4.35 -12.61
C ALA A 118 -0.32 5.89 -12.71
N LEU A 119 0.69 6.54 -12.11
CA LEU A 119 0.82 8.00 -12.15
C LEU A 119 1.22 8.56 -13.53
N GLY A 120 1.88 7.76 -14.37
CA GLY A 120 2.36 8.16 -15.69
C GLY A 120 3.53 9.15 -15.66
N GLY A 121 4.21 9.34 -16.81
CA GLY A 121 5.33 10.28 -16.93
C GLY A 121 6.63 9.83 -16.25
N HIS A 122 6.73 8.54 -15.93
CA HIS A 122 7.87 7.92 -15.23
C HIS A 122 8.41 6.69 -15.97
N ASP A 123 8.24 6.65 -17.30
CA ASP A 123 8.53 5.48 -18.14
C ASP A 123 9.98 4.99 -18.01
N ASP A 124 10.94 5.90 -17.90
CA ASP A 124 12.36 5.55 -17.69
C ASP A 124 12.60 4.82 -16.37
N ALA A 125 11.97 5.29 -15.29
CA ALA A 125 12.09 4.69 -13.97
C ALA A 125 11.42 3.32 -13.94
N VAL A 126 10.20 3.22 -14.49
CA VAL A 126 9.44 1.98 -14.64
C VAL A 126 10.21 0.96 -15.48
N GLY A 127 10.72 1.36 -16.64
CA GLY A 127 11.47 0.49 -17.55
C GLY A 127 12.77 -0.06 -16.95
N LYS A 128 13.51 0.75 -16.17
CA LYS A 128 14.69 0.28 -15.44
C LYS A 128 14.32 -0.71 -14.35
N ALA A 129 13.26 -0.43 -13.59
CA ALA A 129 12.82 -1.28 -12.49
C ALA A 129 12.26 -2.62 -12.98
N THR A 130 11.47 -2.64 -14.06
CA THR A 130 10.98 -3.90 -14.64
C THR A 130 12.10 -4.72 -15.25
N LYS A 131 13.06 -4.08 -15.94
CA LYS A 131 14.28 -4.76 -16.40
C LYS A 131 15.05 -5.37 -15.23
N TRP A 132 15.19 -4.64 -14.11
CA TRP A 132 15.83 -5.15 -12.91
C TRP A 132 15.08 -6.37 -12.35
N LEU A 133 13.75 -6.30 -12.20
CA LEU A 133 12.90 -7.39 -11.72
C LEU A 133 13.00 -8.65 -12.58
N THR A 134 12.93 -8.51 -13.91
CA THR A 134 13.09 -9.66 -14.82
C THR A 134 14.46 -10.32 -14.68
N GLY A 135 15.50 -9.53 -14.36
CA GLY A 135 16.84 -10.04 -14.07
C GLY A 135 16.97 -10.81 -12.74
N GLN A 136 16.03 -10.63 -11.81
CA GLN A 136 16.02 -11.31 -10.50
C GLN A 136 15.16 -12.59 -10.47
N GLN A 137 14.55 -12.99 -11.60
CA GLN A 137 13.68 -14.16 -11.64
C GLN A 137 14.47 -15.45 -11.37
N ASN A 138 13.98 -16.26 -10.44
CA ASN A 138 14.58 -17.54 -10.09
C ASN A 138 14.31 -18.60 -11.15
N LYS A 139 15.10 -19.69 -11.14
CA LYS A 139 15.00 -20.79 -12.12
C LYS A 139 13.65 -21.52 -12.11
N ASP A 140 12.89 -21.41 -11.01
CA ASP A 140 11.55 -21.97 -10.87
C ASP A 140 10.45 -21.08 -11.47
N GLY A 141 10.80 -19.89 -11.97
CA GLY A 141 9.89 -18.91 -12.55
C GLY A 141 9.41 -17.84 -11.56
N GLY A 142 9.72 -17.96 -10.26
CA GLY A 142 9.26 -17.06 -9.22
C GLY A 142 10.29 -16.03 -8.78
N TRP A 143 9.94 -15.31 -7.71
CA TRP A 143 10.81 -14.36 -7.03
C TRP A 143 10.74 -14.58 -5.53
N GLY A 144 11.87 -14.36 -4.86
CA GLY A 144 11.90 -14.16 -3.41
C GLY A 144 12.17 -12.70 -3.09
N TYR A 145 11.80 -12.27 -1.88
CA TYR A 145 11.97 -10.87 -1.43
C TYR A 145 13.36 -10.29 -1.74
N SER A 146 14.41 -11.03 -1.38
CA SER A 146 15.80 -10.66 -1.66
C SER A 146 16.26 -11.34 -2.95
N PRO A 147 16.99 -10.64 -3.83
CA PRO A 147 17.64 -11.27 -4.98
C PRO A 147 18.37 -12.58 -4.64
N GLY A 148 17.98 -13.68 -5.30
CA GLY A 148 18.55 -15.01 -5.11
C GLY A 148 18.05 -15.80 -3.90
N SER A 149 17.15 -15.26 -3.06
CA SER A 149 16.45 -16.06 -2.06
C SER A 149 15.43 -17.00 -2.71
N PRO A 150 15.00 -18.08 -2.03
CA PRO A 150 13.95 -18.97 -2.56
C PRO A 150 12.69 -18.19 -2.94
N SER A 151 12.00 -18.63 -3.98
CA SER A 151 10.75 -18.02 -4.42
C SER A 151 9.66 -18.18 -3.37
N ASP A 152 8.85 -17.14 -3.21
CA ASP A 152 7.68 -17.13 -2.32
C ASP A 152 6.44 -16.58 -3.04
N ALA A 153 5.26 -16.91 -2.55
CA ALA A 153 4.00 -16.57 -3.21
C ALA A 153 3.73 -15.06 -3.22
N ASN A 154 4.09 -14.36 -2.13
CA ASN A 154 3.86 -12.92 -1.98
C ASN A 154 4.71 -12.13 -2.98
N SER A 155 6.03 -12.31 -2.95
CA SER A 155 7.00 -11.62 -3.80
C SER A 155 6.74 -11.95 -5.26
N THR A 156 6.47 -13.21 -5.60
CA THR A 156 6.11 -13.60 -6.98
C THR A 156 4.87 -12.86 -7.45
N SER A 157 3.82 -12.78 -6.62
CA SER A 157 2.56 -12.14 -7.00
C SER A 157 2.68 -10.62 -7.14
N VAL A 158 3.41 -9.96 -6.24
CA VAL A 158 3.64 -8.51 -6.32
C VAL A 158 4.47 -8.15 -7.56
N VAL A 159 5.47 -8.96 -7.90
CA VAL A 159 6.25 -8.79 -9.14
C VAL A 159 5.39 -9.01 -10.38
N VAL A 160 4.54 -10.04 -10.40
CA VAL A 160 3.56 -10.24 -11.48
C VAL A 160 2.67 -9.01 -11.65
N GLY A 161 2.14 -8.46 -10.55
CA GLY A 161 1.35 -7.22 -10.57
C GLY A 161 2.11 -6.02 -11.14
N ALA A 162 3.39 -5.88 -10.79
CA ALA A 162 4.25 -4.83 -11.34
C ALA A 162 4.50 -4.96 -12.84
N LEU A 163 4.74 -6.18 -13.32
CA LEU A 163 4.91 -6.46 -14.74
C LEU A 163 3.63 -6.11 -15.51
N THR A 164 2.47 -6.55 -15.03
CA THR A 164 1.17 -6.19 -15.63
C THR A 164 0.96 -4.67 -15.63
N ALA A 165 1.20 -3.98 -14.51
CA ALA A 165 1.00 -2.54 -14.41
C ALA A 165 1.89 -1.76 -15.40
N ALA A 166 3.07 -2.29 -15.71
CA ALA A 166 3.98 -1.75 -16.73
C ALA A 166 3.64 -2.17 -18.17
N GLY A 167 2.51 -2.86 -18.40
CA GLY A 167 2.09 -3.33 -19.73
C GLY A 167 2.86 -4.54 -20.25
N LEU A 168 3.63 -5.22 -19.39
CA LEU A 168 4.32 -6.46 -19.74
C LEU A 168 3.40 -7.66 -19.47
N ASP A 169 3.48 -8.66 -20.34
CA ASP A 169 2.78 -9.93 -20.16
C ASP A 169 3.57 -10.84 -19.20
N PRO A 170 3.08 -11.12 -17.99
CA PRO A 170 3.77 -11.99 -17.03
C PRO A 170 3.94 -13.42 -17.55
N ALA A 171 3.02 -13.91 -18.39
CA ALA A 171 3.09 -15.25 -18.97
C ALA A 171 4.21 -15.37 -20.02
N LYS A 172 4.77 -14.25 -20.48
CA LYS A 172 5.95 -14.24 -21.37
C LYS A 172 7.27 -14.11 -20.61
N GLN A 173 7.24 -13.85 -19.30
CA GLN A 173 8.45 -13.76 -18.49
C GLN A 173 8.91 -15.14 -18.08
N HIS A 174 10.01 -15.60 -18.66
CA HIS A 174 10.51 -16.95 -18.42
C HIS A 174 11.96 -16.92 -17.93
N ALA A 175 12.20 -17.59 -16.82
CA ALA A 175 13.53 -17.97 -16.39
C ALA A 175 13.71 -19.47 -16.60
N LYS A 176 14.68 -19.85 -17.45
CA LYS A 176 14.95 -21.27 -17.80
C LYS A 176 13.70 -22.05 -18.23
N GLY A 177 12.77 -21.39 -18.94
CA GLY A 177 11.55 -22.00 -19.46
C GLY A 177 10.42 -22.19 -18.44
N LYS A 178 10.51 -21.55 -17.27
CA LYS A 178 9.43 -21.53 -16.27
C LYS A 178 8.85 -20.13 -16.16
N ALA A 179 7.53 -20.02 -16.24
CA ALA A 179 6.81 -18.78 -16.02
C ALA A 179 6.41 -18.61 -14.54
N PRO A 180 5.93 -17.43 -14.13
CA PRO A 180 5.55 -17.15 -12.74
C PRO A 180 4.42 -18.07 -12.24
N ALA A 181 3.52 -18.48 -13.15
CA ALA A 181 2.41 -19.36 -12.82
C ALA A 181 2.88 -20.74 -12.33
N GLU A 182 3.98 -21.28 -12.86
CA GLU A 182 4.55 -22.54 -12.40
C GLU A 182 5.14 -22.44 -10.99
N ALA A 183 5.77 -21.31 -10.66
CA ALA A 183 6.26 -21.06 -9.30
C ALA A 183 5.10 -20.96 -8.30
N LEU A 184 4.04 -20.22 -8.65
CA LEU A 184 2.82 -20.16 -7.85
C LEU A 184 2.18 -21.56 -7.71
N ALA A 185 2.04 -22.31 -8.80
CA ALA A 185 1.48 -23.66 -8.75
C ALA A 185 2.23 -24.59 -7.79
N ALA A 186 3.56 -24.43 -7.65
CA ALA A 186 4.37 -25.22 -6.72
C ALA A 186 4.16 -24.85 -5.24
N LEU A 187 3.61 -23.67 -4.97
CA LEU A 187 3.31 -23.16 -3.61
C LEU A 187 1.84 -23.32 -3.22
N ALA A 188 0.99 -23.77 -4.16
CA ALA A 188 -0.43 -24.03 -3.93
C ALA A 188 -0.65 -25.36 -3.18
N ILE A 189 -1.53 -25.35 -2.19
CA ILE A 189 -1.90 -26.52 -1.41
C ILE A 189 -3.06 -27.24 -2.13
N PRO A 190 -2.93 -28.55 -2.45
CA PRO A 190 -4.01 -29.30 -3.09
C PRO A 190 -5.30 -29.29 -2.26
N CYS A 191 -6.47 -29.22 -2.92
CA CYS A 191 -7.76 -29.01 -2.26
C CYS A 191 -8.10 -30.06 -1.18
N GLY A 192 -7.66 -31.31 -1.36
CA GLY A 192 -7.90 -32.40 -0.39
C GLY A 192 -6.97 -32.43 0.82
N LYS A 193 -6.10 -31.43 1.01
CA LYS A 193 -5.16 -31.35 2.13
C LYS A 193 -5.61 -30.34 3.18
N ASP A 194 -4.98 -30.41 4.35
CA ASP A 194 -5.10 -29.36 5.36
C ASP A 194 -4.66 -28.01 4.77
N GLY A 195 -5.53 -27.00 4.85
CA GLY A 195 -5.32 -25.73 4.15
C GLY A 195 -5.57 -25.78 2.64
N GLY A 196 -6.30 -26.78 2.13
CA GLY A 196 -6.55 -26.96 0.70
C GLY A 196 -7.04 -25.69 -0.02
N GLY A 197 -6.46 -25.44 -1.19
CA GLY A 197 -6.68 -24.25 -2.02
C GLY A 197 -5.83 -23.03 -1.64
N ALA A 198 -5.32 -22.96 -0.40
CA ALA A 198 -4.44 -21.87 0.02
C ALA A 198 -3.07 -21.95 -0.65
N PHE A 199 -2.32 -20.87 -0.46
CA PHE A 199 -0.91 -20.82 -0.78
C PHE A 199 -0.07 -20.78 0.49
N ALA A 200 1.09 -21.42 0.44
CA ALA A 200 2.12 -21.19 1.41
C ALA A 200 2.96 -19.96 1.02
N TYR A 201 3.50 -19.27 2.02
CA TYR A 201 4.58 -18.31 1.79
C TYR A 201 5.75 -19.03 1.11
N GLN A 202 6.28 -20.06 1.77
CA GLN A 202 7.35 -20.95 1.28
C GLN A 202 7.16 -22.35 1.90
N PRO A 203 7.75 -23.39 1.29
CA PRO A 203 7.86 -24.68 1.95
C PRO A 203 8.77 -24.61 3.19
N ASP A 204 8.46 -25.41 4.20
CA ASP A 204 9.37 -25.62 5.33
C ASP A 204 10.62 -26.42 4.91
N LYS A 205 11.55 -26.66 5.86
CA LYS A 205 12.78 -27.42 5.59
C LYS A 205 12.55 -28.86 5.09
N LYS A 206 11.35 -29.40 5.25
CA LYS A 206 10.94 -30.75 4.80
C LYS A 206 10.11 -30.69 3.52
N GLY A 207 9.88 -29.51 2.94
CA GLY A 207 9.05 -29.33 1.76
C GLY A 207 7.54 -29.23 2.08
N LYS A 208 7.14 -29.15 3.35
CA LYS A 208 5.72 -29.05 3.73
C LYS A 208 5.22 -27.64 3.48
N LEU A 209 4.07 -27.54 2.83
CA LEU A 209 3.31 -26.30 2.64
C LEU A 209 2.33 -26.11 3.80
N ALA A 210 2.22 -24.88 4.29
CA ALA A 210 1.25 -24.47 5.30
C ALA A 210 0.45 -23.28 4.78
N ALA A 211 -0.87 -23.32 4.96
CA ALA A 211 -1.73 -22.23 4.50
C ALA A 211 -1.34 -20.91 5.16
N ASN A 212 -1.22 -19.87 4.35
CA ASN A 212 -0.90 -18.53 4.79
C ASN A 212 -1.85 -17.55 4.07
N ALA A 213 -2.60 -16.77 4.84
CA ALA A 213 -3.67 -15.95 4.28
C ALA A 213 -3.15 -14.79 3.42
N ASP A 214 -2.07 -14.13 3.85
CA ASP A 214 -1.37 -13.09 3.08
C ASP A 214 -0.89 -13.65 1.73
N ALA A 215 -0.14 -14.75 1.77
CA ALA A 215 0.33 -15.47 0.58
C ALA A 215 -0.82 -15.87 -0.35
N THR A 216 -1.94 -16.30 0.21
CA THR A 216 -3.13 -16.72 -0.54
C THR A 216 -3.81 -15.53 -1.22
N ALA A 217 -3.98 -14.40 -0.53
CA ALA A 217 -4.55 -13.19 -1.09
C ALA A 217 -3.67 -12.62 -2.21
N ALA A 218 -2.36 -12.55 -1.98
CA ALA A 218 -1.39 -12.16 -3.00
C ALA A 218 -1.45 -13.10 -4.22
N ALA A 219 -1.47 -14.42 -4.00
CA ALA A 219 -1.50 -15.42 -5.06
C ALA A 219 -2.76 -15.37 -5.92
N VAL A 220 -3.91 -14.96 -5.39
CA VAL A 220 -5.11 -14.70 -6.22
C VAL A 220 -4.78 -13.63 -7.26
N LEU A 221 -4.23 -12.48 -6.84
CA LEU A 221 -3.85 -11.40 -7.75
C LEU A 221 -2.75 -11.83 -8.72
N GLY A 222 -1.71 -12.50 -8.22
CA GLY A 222 -0.60 -13.02 -9.02
C GLY A 222 -1.07 -14.00 -10.10
N ALA A 223 -1.95 -14.95 -9.75
CA ALA A 223 -2.48 -15.92 -10.70
C ALA A 223 -3.45 -15.29 -11.72
N LEU A 224 -4.15 -14.21 -11.35
CA LEU A 224 -4.97 -13.41 -12.27
C LEU A 224 -4.15 -12.42 -13.10
N GLY A 225 -2.84 -12.28 -12.83
CA GLY A 225 -2.00 -11.28 -13.47
C GLY A 225 -2.39 -9.85 -13.10
N LYS A 226 -2.86 -9.60 -11.88
CA LYS A 226 -3.34 -8.29 -11.41
C LYS A 226 -2.38 -7.67 -10.39
N GLY A 227 -2.38 -6.33 -10.33
CA GLY A 227 -1.67 -5.55 -9.32
C GLY A 227 -2.54 -5.22 -8.10
N PHE A 228 -2.09 -4.28 -7.28
CA PHE A 228 -2.79 -3.84 -6.06
C PHE A 228 -4.13 -3.16 -6.32
N VAL A 229 -4.24 -2.44 -7.45
CA VAL A 229 -5.50 -1.83 -7.88
C VAL A 229 -6.23 -2.80 -8.78
N VAL A 230 -7.45 -3.15 -8.38
CA VAL A 230 -8.34 -4.00 -9.16
C VAL A 230 -9.65 -3.28 -9.37
N GLU A 231 -10.12 -3.27 -10.62
CA GLU A 231 -11.48 -2.82 -10.91
C GLU A 231 -12.50 -3.87 -10.43
N PRO A 232 -13.69 -3.44 -10.00
CA PRO A 232 -14.77 -4.35 -9.67
C PRO A 232 -15.05 -5.32 -10.83
N ALA A 233 -14.80 -6.61 -10.60
CA ALA A 233 -15.06 -7.63 -11.60
C ALA A 233 -16.57 -7.94 -11.71
N LYS A 234 -16.98 -8.52 -12.84
CA LYS A 234 -18.36 -9.01 -12.98
C LYS A 234 -18.64 -10.05 -11.89
N ALA A 235 -19.70 -9.81 -11.12
CA ALA A 235 -20.12 -10.73 -10.06
C ALA A 235 -20.41 -12.12 -10.64
N ARG A 236 -19.89 -13.14 -9.97
CA ARG A 236 -20.14 -14.55 -10.26
C ARG A 236 -21.29 -15.07 -9.40
N ASP A 237 -22.07 -16.01 -9.93
CA ASP A 237 -23.35 -16.43 -9.33
C ASP A 237 -23.26 -17.56 -8.29
N LYS A 238 -22.19 -18.37 -8.32
CA LYS A 238 -22.03 -19.56 -7.43
C LYS A 238 -20.89 -19.35 -6.46
N ALA A 239 -20.97 -19.84 -5.23
CA ALA A 239 -19.83 -19.72 -4.32
C ALA A 239 -18.55 -20.37 -4.89
N PRO A 240 -17.35 -19.81 -4.62
CA PRO A 240 -16.10 -20.41 -5.04
C PRO A 240 -15.93 -21.77 -4.37
N ALA A 241 -15.41 -22.74 -5.11
CA ALA A 241 -15.15 -24.09 -4.63
C ALA A 241 -13.78 -24.54 -5.10
N CYS A 242 -12.99 -25.12 -4.19
CA CYS A 242 -11.68 -25.65 -4.52
C CYS A 242 -11.83 -26.93 -5.35
N THR A 243 -11.12 -27.03 -6.47
CA THR A 243 -11.05 -28.25 -7.29
C THR A 243 -9.63 -28.57 -7.77
N ASP A 244 -9.27 -29.86 -7.68
CA ASP A 244 -8.03 -30.39 -8.25
C ASP A 244 -8.24 -30.99 -9.67
N SER A 245 -9.46 -30.93 -10.21
CA SER A 245 -9.76 -31.52 -11.53
C SER A 245 -9.05 -30.76 -12.66
N GLY A 246 -8.20 -31.45 -13.44
CA GLY A 246 -7.53 -30.91 -14.63
C GLY A 246 -6.13 -30.32 -14.39
N LYS A 247 -5.69 -29.41 -15.28
CA LYS A 247 -4.39 -28.71 -15.17
C LYS A 247 -4.48 -27.51 -14.22
N ALA A 248 -3.38 -27.22 -13.52
CA ALA A 248 -3.24 -26.05 -12.64
C ALA A 248 -3.07 -24.77 -13.46
N THR A 249 -4.13 -24.34 -14.14
CA THR A 249 -4.13 -23.06 -14.85
C THR A 249 -4.10 -21.91 -13.85
N PRO A 250 -3.61 -20.72 -14.24
CA PRO A 250 -3.63 -19.55 -13.36
C PRO A 250 -5.04 -19.21 -12.85
N GLY A 251 -6.06 -19.28 -13.71
CA GLY A 251 -7.45 -19.08 -13.29
C GLY A 251 -7.91 -20.08 -12.22
N ARG A 252 -7.56 -21.37 -12.34
CA ARG A 252 -7.92 -22.37 -11.32
C ARG A 252 -7.16 -22.15 -10.00
N LEU A 253 -5.90 -21.74 -10.07
CA LEU A 253 -5.12 -21.38 -8.89
C LEU A 253 -5.79 -20.22 -8.13
N ALA A 254 -6.23 -19.19 -8.85
CA ALA A 254 -6.99 -18.07 -8.28
C ALA A 254 -8.33 -18.53 -7.69
N ASP A 255 -9.13 -19.31 -8.43
CA ASP A 255 -10.43 -19.82 -7.96
C ASP A 255 -10.29 -20.64 -6.66
N ASN A 256 -9.26 -21.50 -6.58
CA ASN A 256 -8.99 -22.34 -5.39
C ASN A 256 -8.56 -21.50 -4.18
N ALA A 257 -7.69 -20.51 -4.40
CA ALA A 257 -7.26 -19.59 -3.34
C ALA A 257 -8.40 -18.70 -2.85
N ALA A 258 -9.24 -18.20 -3.76
CA ALA A 258 -10.44 -17.45 -3.43
C ALA A 258 -11.45 -18.30 -2.64
N ALA A 259 -11.62 -19.58 -3.00
CA ALA A 259 -12.46 -20.51 -2.24
C ALA A 259 -11.96 -20.68 -0.79
N HIS A 260 -10.64 -20.81 -0.63
CA HIS A 260 -10.03 -20.90 0.70
C HIS A 260 -10.28 -19.63 1.53
N LEU A 261 -10.00 -18.45 0.97
CA LEU A 261 -10.18 -17.17 1.66
C LEU A 261 -11.65 -16.91 2.01
N ALA A 262 -12.57 -17.16 1.07
CA ALA A 262 -14.00 -17.03 1.31
C ALA A 262 -14.46 -17.92 2.46
N GLY A 263 -13.97 -19.17 2.53
CA GLY A 263 -14.22 -20.08 3.64
C GLY A 263 -13.66 -19.57 4.97
N ALA A 264 -12.45 -19.03 4.97
CA ALA A 264 -11.77 -18.53 6.17
C ALA A 264 -12.52 -17.34 6.82
N VAL A 265 -13.10 -16.44 6.01
CA VAL A 265 -13.83 -15.27 6.51
C VAL A 265 -15.34 -15.46 6.65
N ALA A 266 -15.91 -16.59 6.19
CA ALA A 266 -17.36 -16.78 6.11
C ALA A 266 -18.10 -16.65 7.45
N LYS A 267 -17.48 -17.03 8.57
CA LYS A 267 -18.12 -17.01 9.90
C LYS A 267 -17.93 -15.69 10.64
N SER A 268 -16.70 -15.19 10.64
CA SER A 268 -16.26 -14.05 11.46
C SER A 268 -16.27 -12.72 10.70
N GLY A 269 -16.30 -12.76 9.36
CA GLY A 269 -16.05 -11.60 8.52
C GLY A 269 -14.61 -11.08 8.60
N HIS A 270 -13.67 -11.84 9.14
CA HIS A 270 -12.26 -11.43 9.19
C HIS A 270 -11.34 -12.61 9.40
N LEU A 271 -10.08 -12.40 9.04
CA LEU A 271 -8.99 -13.31 9.37
C LEU A 271 -8.47 -13.04 10.78
N MET A 272 -7.93 -14.07 11.40
CA MET A 272 -7.20 -13.97 12.66
C MET A 272 -5.71 -14.14 12.40
N SER A 273 -4.90 -13.33 13.08
CA SER A 273 -3.45 -13.51 13.15
C SER A 273 -3.12 -14.42 14.32
N ALA A 274 -2.58 -15.60 14.02
CA ALA A 274 -2.04 -16.52 15.02
C ALA A 274 -0.50 -16.43 15.02
N MET A 275 0.05 -15.50 15.79
CA MET A 275 1.50 -15.42 16.00
C MET A 275 1.91 -16.38 17.12
N PRO A 276 2.92 -17.26 16.92
CA PRO A 276 3.38 -18.16 17.97
C PRO A 276 3.78 -17.40 19.24
N GLY A 277 3.10 -17.69 20.36
CA GLY A 277 3.36 -17.07 21.65
C GLY A 277 2.63 -15.74 21.91
N ALA A 278 1.74 -15.31 21.02
CA ALA A 278 0.82 -14.20 21.25
C ALA A 278 -0.63 -14.69 21.27
N GLU A 279 -1.52 -13.92 21.88
CA GLU A 279 -2.97 -14.16 21.75
C GLU A 279 -3.41 -13.91 20.32
N ASP A 280 -4.38 -14.70 19.85
CA ASP A 280 -5.00 -14.49 18.56
C ASP A 280 -5.69 -13.12 18.53
N GLN A 281 -5.43 -12.35 17.49
CA GLN A 281 -6.02 -11.03 17.28
C GLN A 281 -6.54 -10.91 15.84
N PRO A 282 -7.56 -10.07 15.59
CA PRO A 282 -8.02 -9.81 14.24
C PRO A 282 -6.90 -9.27 13.34
N ASP A 283 -6.80 -9.82 12.14
CA ASP A 283 -5.83 -9.41 11.12
C ASP A 283 -6.49 -8.49 10.11
N PHE A 284 -6.42 -7.19 10.36
CA PHE A 284 -7.04 -6.17 9.52
C PHE A 284 -6.41 -6.07 8.13
N GLY A 285 -5.08 -6.18 8.04
CA GLY A 285 -4.34 -6.05 6.78
C GLY A 285 -4.70 -7.19 5.83
N ASN A 286 -4.54 -8.43 6.29
CA ASN A 286 -4.88 -9.59 5.45
C ASN A 286 -6.38 -9.70 5.18
N THR A 287 -7.23 -9.18 6.08
CA THR A 287 -8.67 -9.09 5.79
C THR A 287 -8.95 -8.08 4.66
N ALA A 288 -8.24 -6.95 4.61
CA ALA A 288 -8.35 -5.99 3.51
C ALA A 288 -7.84 -6.58 2.19
N ASP A 289 -6.70 -7.26 2.21
CA ASP A 289 -6.15 -7.92 1.02
C ASP A 289 -7.06 -9.08 0.55
N THR A 290 -7.74 -9.76 1.47
CA THR A 290 -8.78 -10.75 1.15
C THR A 290 -9.96 -10.13 0.43
N VAL A 291 -10.42 -8.94 0.84
CA VAL A 291 -11.49 -8.22 0.12
C VAL A 291 -11.06 -7.93 -1.32
N VAL A 292 -9.84 -7.42 -1.51
CA VAL A 292 -9.28 -7.12 -2.84
C VAL A 292 -9.18 -8.38 -3.68
N ALA A 293 -8.61 -9.47 -3.14
CA ALA A 293 -8.45 -10.74 -3.82
C ALA A 293 -9.79 -11.35 -4.27
N LEU A 294 -10.78 -11.42 -3.37
CA LEU A 294 -12.11 -11.93 -3.69
C LEU A 294 -12.81 -11.07 -4.75
N ALA A 295 -12.74 -9.75 -4.63
CA ALA A 295 -13.32 -8.85 -5.61
C ALA A 295 -12.64 -8.96 -6.99
N ALA A 296 -11.32 -9.11 -7.03
CA ALA A 296 -10.54 -9.25 -8.25
C ALA A 296 -10.94 -10.49 -9.08
N ASP A 297 -11.35 -11.56 -8.39
CA ASP A 297 -11.78 -12.83 -9.01
C ASP A 297 -13.31 -12.88 -9.27
N GLY A 298 -14.06 -11.82 -8.91
CA GLY A 298 -15.51 -11.71 -9.14
C GLY A 298 -16.39 -12.27 -8.01
N TRP A 299 -15.83 -12.53 -6.84
CA TRP A 299 -16.52 -13.00 -5.63
C TRP A 299 -16.96 -11.86 -4.72
N SER A 300 -17.53 -10.80 -5.31
CA SER A 300 -17.93 -9.59 -4.58
C SER A 300 -18.95 -9.87 -3.47
N ALA A 301 -19.80 -10.90 -3.62
CA ALA A 301 -20.74 -11.29 -2.56
C ALA A 301 -20.02 -11.79 -1.30
N GLN A 302 -18.95 -12.55 -1.47
CA GLN A 302 -18.13 -13.09 -0.38
C GLN A 302 -17.23 -12.00 0.23
N ALA A 303 -16.81 -11.02 -0.56
CA ALA A 303 -16.01 -9.89 -0.11
C ALA A 303 -16.80 -8.86 0.72
N LYS A 304 -18.13 -8.79 0.59
CA LYS A 304 -18.98 -7.82 1.33
C LYS A 304 -18.92 -7.97 2.84
N ALA A 305 -18.97 -9.20 3.36
CA ALA A 305 -18.93 -9.42 4.81
C ALA A 305 -17.61 -8.95 5.45
N PRO A 306 -16.42 -9.32 4.91
CA PRO A 306 -15.17 -8.80 5.45
C PRO A 306 -14.98 -7.30 5.24
N TYR A 307 -15.44 -6.73 4.13
CA TYR A 307 -15.44 -5.28 3.95
C TYR A 307 -16.29 -4.56 5.00
N ALA A 308 -17.51 -5.03 5.27
CA ALA A 308 -18.38 -4.45 6.28
C ALA A 308 -17.77 -4.55 7.70
N TRP A 309 -17.08 -5.66 7.99
CA TRP A 309 -16.35 -5.80 9.24
C TRP A 309 -15.19 -4.80 9.35
N LEU A 310 -14.41 -4.62 8.29
CA LEU A 310 -13.34 -3.61 8.26
C LEU A 310 -13.89 -2.20 8.45
N ALA A 311 -14.97 -1.84 7.75
CA ALA A 311 -15.63 -0.54 7.88
C ALA A 311 -15.99 -0.23 9.33
N LYS A 312 -16.44 -1.23 10.09
CA LYS A 312 -16.81 -1.08 11.50
C LYS A 312 -15.61 -1.03 12.45
N ASN A 313 -14.52 -1.75 12.17
CA ASN A 313 -13.49 -2.06 13.18
C ASN A 313 -12.08 -1.55 12.85
N ALA A 314 -11.76 -1.25 11.58
CA ALA A 314 -10.39 -1.02 11.13
C ALA A 314 -9.86 0.41 11.38
N GLY A 315 -10.71 1.35 11.80
CA GLY A 315 -10.33 2.76 12.00
C GLY A 315 -9.14 2.95 12.96
N PRO A 316 -9.20 2.42 14.20
CA PRO A 316 -8.09 2.51 15.16
C PRO A 316 -6.81 1.84 14.65
N TRP A 317 -6.93 0.68 14.00
CA TRP A 317 -5.79 -0.02 13.39
C TRP A 317 -5.13 0.84 12.32
N ALA A 318 -5.89 1.42 11.38
CA ALA A 318 -5.33 2.26 10.33
C ALA A 318 -4.66 3.52 10.89
N GLN A 319 -5.21 4.11 11.95
CA GLN A 319 -4.58 5.24 12.63
C GLN A 319 -3.23 4.88 13.27
N GLN A 320 -3.15 3.69 13.86
CA GLN A 320 -1.91 3.19 14.49
C GLN A 320 -0.87 2.76 13.44
N SER A 321 -1.29 2.02 12.41
CA SER A 321 -0.43 1.42 11.39
C SER A 321 -0.03 2.41 10.28
N GLY A 322 -0.77 3.49 10.10
CA GLY A 322 -0.35 4.61 9.27
C GLY A 322 -0.70 4.48 7.78
N PRO A 323 0.09 5.10 6.87
CA PRO A 323 -0.31 5.32 5.48
C PRO A 323 -0.66 4.07 4.69
N ALA A 324 0.13 3.00 4.81
CA ALA A 324 -0.09 1.76 4.09
C ALA A 324 -1.43 1.11 4.48
N ALA A 325 -1.78 1.16 5.77
CA ALA A 325 -3.06 0.65 6.27
C ALA A 325 -4.25 1.44 5.72
N TYR A 326 -4.17 2.78 5.71
CA TYR A 326 -5.19 3.60 5.03
C TYR A 326 -5.30 3.27 3.55
N ALA A 327 -4.17 3.11 2.86
CA ALA A 327 -4.14 2.75 1.45
C ALA A 327 -4.80 1.38 1.19
N GLN A 328 -4.50 0.35 1.99
CA GLN A 328 -5.15 -0.97 1.88
C GLN A 328 -6.67 -0.88 2.03
N LEU A 329 -7.18 -0.11 3.01
CA LEU A 329 -8.62 0.08 3.18
C LEU A 329 -9.26 0.83 2.00
N ILE A 330 -8.56 1.83 1.43
CA ILE A 330 -9.02 2.54 0.23
C ILE A 330 -9.09 1.59 -0.98
N LEU A 331 -8.07 0.76 -1.17
CA LEU A 331 -8.03 -0.23 -2.27
C LEU A 331 -9.11 -1.30 -2.10
N ALA A 332 -9.39 -1.73 -0.87
CA ALA A 332 -10.49 -2.66 -0.58
C ALA A 332 -11.87 -2.05 -0.90
N ALA A 333 -12.09 -0.77 -0.57
CA ALA A 333 -13.30 -0.05 -0.96
C ALA A 333 -13.42 0.07 -2.49
N HIS A 334 -12.34 0.49 -3.16
CA HIS A 334 -12.29 0.61 -4.62
C HIS A 334 -12.61 -0.70 -5.33
N ALA A 335 -12.02 -1.82 -4.87
CA ALA A 335 -12.22 -3.14 -5.45
C ALA A 335 -13.70 -3.59 -5.42
N LEU A 336 -14.49 -3.09 -4.46
CA LEU A 336 -15.92 -3.35 -4.35
C LEU A 336 -16.81 -2.27 -4.99
N GLY A 337 -16.22 -1.19 -5.50
CA GLY A 337 -16.96 -0.02 -6.00
C GLY A 337 -17.61 0.81 -4.88
N GLU A 338 -17.11 0.67 -3.66
CA GLU A 338 -17.57 1.41 -2.49
C GLU A 338 -16.85 2.76 -2.36
N ASN A 339 -17.47 3.72 -1.68
CA ASN A 339 -16.88 5.04 -1.50
C ASN A 339 -15.91 5.07 -0.29
N PRO A 340 -14.58 5.19 -0.46
CA PRO A 340 -13.63 5.21 0.65
C PRO A 340 -13.75 6.47 1.54
N LYS A 341 -14.53 7.47 1.13
CA LYS A 341 -14.85 8.66 1.94
C LYS A 341 -15.95 8.40 2.97
N GLU A 342 -16.67 7.28 2.86
CA GLU A 342 -17.80 6.88 3.70
C GLU A 342 -17.55 5.53 4.40
N PHE A 343 -16.30 5.26 4.76
CA PHE A 343 -15.89 3.98 5.35
C PHE A 343 -16.23 3.91 6.84
N GLY A 344 -17.42 3.39 7.17
CA GLY A 344 -17.88 3.26 8.55
C GLY A 344 -17.91 4.59 9.32
N GLY A 345 -18.21 5.69 8.62
CA GLY A 345 -18.17 7.05 9.17
C GLY A 345 -16.79 7.73 9.13
N THR A 346 -15.76 7.06 8.60
CA THR A 346 -14.41 7.62 8.42
C THR A 346 -14.15 7.95 6.95
N ASN A 347 -13.62 9.15 6.70
CA ASN A 347 -13.09 9.50 5.39
C ASN A 347 -11.62 9.05 5.30
N LEU A 348 -11.39 7.87 4.70
CA LEU A 348 -10.04 7.28 4.61
C LEU A 348 -9.10 8.13 3.76
N VAL A 349 -9.61 8.74 2.69
CA VAL A 349 -8.82 9.59 1.78
C VAL A 349 -8.27 10.79 2.55
N GLN A 350 -9.13 11.51 3.27
CA GLN A 350 -8.70 12.63 4.09
C GLN A 350 -7.76 12.19 5.22
N ALA A 351 -7.96 11.00 5.78
CA ALA A 351 -7.09 10.47 6.82
C ALA A 351 -5.68 10.14 6.29
N LEU A 352 -5.59 9.55 5.09
CA LEU A 352 -4.33 9.30 4.39
C LEU A 352 -3.61 10.62 4.05
N ASP A 353 -4.33 11.60 3.50
CA ASP A 353 -3.78 12.91 3.13
C ASP A 353 -3.10 13.62 4.31
N LYS A 354 -3.67 13.49 5.51
CA LYS A 354 -3.09 14.06 6.74
C LYS A 354 -1.76 13.42 7.14
N GLN A 355 -1.40 12.27 6.56
CA GLN A 355 -0.14 11.58 6.84
C GLN A 355 1.01 12.06 5.96
N GLY A 356 0.77 12.86 4.92
CA GLY A 356 1.80 13.23 3.94
C GLY A 356 1.63 14.61 3.33
N PRO A 357 2.40 14.93 2.28
CA PRO A 357 2.25 16.19 1.57
C PRO A 357 0.88 16.27 0.87
N ALA A 358 0.19 17.39 1.06
CA ALA A 358 -1.16 17.58 0.51
C ALA A 358 -1.20 17.41 -1.02
N PRO A 359 -2.21 16.70 -1.56
CA PRO A 359 -2.41 16.53 -2.98
C PRO A 359 -2.68 17.89 -3.66
N GLU A 360 -2.54 17.93 -4.97
CA GLU A 360 -2.55 19.21 -5.68
C GLU A 360 -3.90 19.93 -5.68
N GLN A 361 -4.98 19.17 -5.77
CA GLN A 361 -6.34 19.70 -5.70
C GLN A 361 -6.58 20.39 -4.35
N ALA A 362 -6.11 19.80 -3.26
CA ALA A 362 -6.19 20.39 -1.92
C ALA A 362 -5.37 21.70 -1.82
N LYS A 363 -4.20 21.75 -2.46
CA LYS A 363 -3.40 23.00 -2.54
C LYS A 363 -4.13 24.10 -3.32
N LYS A 364 -4.74 23.76 -4.45
CA LYS A 364 -5.53 24.71 -5.26
C LYS A 364 -6.73 25.23 -4.46
N ALA A 365 -7.48 24.35 -3.78
CA ALA A 365 -8.60 24.73 -2.94
C ALA A 365 -8.17 25.63 -1.77
N ALA A 366 -7.08 25.30 -1.07
CA ALA A 366 -6.54 26.12 0.01
C ALA A 366 -6.04 27.49 -0.48
N ALA A 367 -5.43 27.55 -1.67
CA ALA A 367 -5.01 28.80 -2.28
C ALA A 367 -6.21 29.68 -2.67
N ALA A 368 -7.28 29.08 -3.20
CA ALA A 368 -8.52 29.78 -3.52
C ALA A 368 -9.19 30.34 -2.26
N HIS A 369 -9.32 29.53 -1.21
CA HIS A 369 -9.87 29.97 0.09
C HIS A 369 -9.07 31.14 0.69
N LYS A 370 -7.74 31.06 0.68
CA LYS A 370 -6.87 32.16 1.14
C LYS A 370 -7.02 33.43 0.28
N ALA A 371 -7.26 33.29 -1.03
CA ALA A 371 -7.49 34.42 -1.90
C ALA A 371 -8.84 35.09 -1.62
N GLU A 372 -9.89 34.32 -1.34
CA GLU A 372 -11.20 34.84 -0.93
C GLU A 372 -11.16 35.51 0.44
N GLU A 373 -10.48 34.91 1.43
CA GLU A 373 -10.30 35.50 2.75
C GLU A 373 -9.54 36.83 2.69
N LYS A 374 -8.50 36.91 1.84
CA LYS A 374 -7.80 38.17 1.57
C LYS A 374 -8.70 39.21 0.91
N LYS A 375 -9.55 38.83 -0.04
CA LYS A 375 -10.52 39.75 -0.67
C LYS A 375 -11.54 40.27 0.34
N SER A 376 -12.07 39.40 1.19
CA SER A 376 -13.00 39.77 2.27
C SER A 376 -12.35 40.73 3.25
N ASN A 377 -11.13 40.43 3.73
CA ASN A 377 -10.39 41.32 4.62
C ASN A 377 -10.06 42.66 3.97
N HIS A 378 -9.76 42.68 2.67
CA HIS A 378 -9.53 43.93 1.93
C HIS A 378 -10.81 44.75 1.78
N GLN A 379 -11.97 44.12 1.52
CA GLN A 379 -13.27 44.78 1.53
C GLN A 379 -13.61 45.35 2.91
N VAL A 380 -13.41 44.60 3.99
CA VAL A 380 -13.62 45.08 5.37
C VAL A 380 -12.73 46.30 5.66
N TRP A 381 -11.45 46.27 5.28
CA TRP A 381 -10.55 47.42 5.43
C TRP A 381 -10.99 48.63 4.62
N TRP A 382 -11.52 48.42 3.41
CA TRP A 382 -12.06 49.49 2.57
C TRP A 382 -13.33 50.10 3.18
N PHE A 383 -14.24 49.27 3.70
CA PHE A 383 -15.43 49.74 4.44
C PHE A 383 -15.04 50.52 5.70
N VAL A 384 -14.12 50.02 6.52
CA VAL A 384 -13.65 50.72 7.72
C VAL A 384 -12.95 52.04 7.36
N GLY A 385 -12.10 52.04 6.33
CA GLY A 385 -11.44 53.25 5.83
C GLY A 385 -12.44 54.29 5.30
N SER A 386 -13.41 53.87 4.50
CA SER A 386 -14.45 54.77 3.95
C SER A 386 -15.37 55.37 5.03
N CYS A 387 -15.69 54.63 6.09
CA CYS A 387 -16.40 55.15 7.26
C CYS A 387 -15.57 56.18 8.06
N LEU A 388 -14.25 55.98 8.17
CA LEU A 388 -13.34 56.95 8.81
C LEU A 388 -13.20 58.25 8.00
N PHE A 389 -13.18 58.17 6.66
CA PHE A 389 -13.18 59.37 5.80
C PHE A 389 -14.52 60.14 5.82
N ALA A 390 -15.66 59.45 5.93
CA ALA A 390 -16.96 60.09 6.10
C ALA A 390 -17.10 60.79 7.48
N GLY A 391 -16.49 60.23 8.54
CA GLY A 391 -16.49 60.82 9.89
C GLY A 391 -15.69 62.13 9.99
N ILE A 392 -14.58 62.26 9.26
CA ILE A 392 -13.77 63.49 9.24
C ILE A 392 -14.47 64.62 8.46
N GLY A 393 -15.23 64.29 7.41
CA GLY A 393 -16.03 65.27 6.66
C GLY A 393 -17.23 65.84 7.45
N ALA A 394 -17.88 65.02 8.28
CA ALA A 394 -19.01 65.47 9.10
C ALA A 394 -18.58 66.39 10.28
N GLY A 395 -17.38 66.19 10.82
CA GLY A 395 -16.83 67.03 11.90
C GLY A 395 -16.51 68.47 11.46
N PHE A 396 -16.05 68.66 10.21
CA PHE A 396 -15.75 69.99 9.67
C PHE A 396 -17.00 70.79 9.30
N LEU A 397 -18.09 70.15 8.88
CA LEU A 397 -19.36 70.82 8.53
C LEU A 397 -20.19 71.24 9.75
N ALA A 398 -20.01 70.59 10.90
CA ALA A 398 -20.70 70.97 12.14
C ALA A 398 -20.03 72.16 12.88
N SER A 399 -18.72 72.36 12.72
CA SER A 399 -17.97 73.44 13.39
C SER A 399 -18.09 74.80 12.69
N GLY A 400 -18.39 74.82 11.38
CA GLY A 400 -18.57 76.06 10.60
C GLY A 400 -19.93 76.76 10.80
N ARG A 401 -20.95 76.06 11.31
CA ARG A 401 -22.33 76.60 11.41
C ARG A 401 -22.65 77.32 12.72
N LYS A 402 -21.75 77.29 13.70
CA LYS A 402 -21.99 77.90 15.04
C LYS A 402 -21.48 79.34 15.19
N LYS A 403 -20.94 79.97 14.14
CA LYS A 403 -20.37 81.33 14.20
C LYS A 403 -21.27 82.47 13.70
N ASN A 404 -22.51 82.20 13.26
CA ASN A 404 -23.41 83.22 12.68
C ASN A 404 -24.83 83.22 13.28
N ARG A 405 -24.98 83.27 14.61
CA ARG A 405 -26.24 83.76 15.22
C ARG A 405 -25.88 84.58 16.47
N THR A 406 -26.17 85.88 16.35
CA THR A 406 -26.22 86.95 17.36
C THR A 406 -26.89 86.56 18.65
#